data_AF-A0A1I4R9V1-F1
#
_entry.id   AF-A0A1I4R9V1-F1
#
_cell.length_a   1.000
_cell.length_b   1.000
_cell.length_c   1.000
_cell.angle_alpha   90.00
_cell.angle_beta   90.00
_cell.angle_gamma   90.00
#
_symmetry.space_group_name_H-M   'P 1'
#
loop_
_entity.id
_entity.type
_entity.pdbx_description
1 polymer ?
#
loop_
_entity_poly.entity_id
_entity_poly.type
_entity_poly.pdbx_seq_one_letter_code
_entity_poly.pdbx_strand_id
1 'polypeptide(L)'
;MQRLFFEDAWNRTINDEDRLDIEKTFEQTKKDADDGVSFVPIRSAVNHRNDLLVTTLIHNFQSEAADLTNINIQLFQENKQITSQQIEETRLHLPAKTTMPWTFIFPKMGHENNSNVSISLKIGR
;
A
#
# COMPACT_ATOMS: atom_id res chain seq x y z
N MET A 1 -18.61 -6.16 -5.31
CA MET A 1 -18.43 -4.96 -4.47
C MET A 1 -17.17 -5.15 -3.63
N GLN A 2 -16.30 -4.14 -3.55
CA GLN A 2 -15.11 -4.17 -2.69
C GLN A 2 -15.50 -3.95 -1.22
N ARG A 3 -14.76 -4.55 -0.28
CA ARG A 3 -14.90 -4.31 1.17
C ARG A 3 -13.58 -3.85 1.76
N LEU A 4 -13.60 -2.75 2.51
CA LEU A 4 -12.45 -2.34 3.30
C LEU A 4 -12.27 -3.28 4.49
N PHE A 5 -11.07 -3.82 4.63
CA PHE A 5 -10.68 -4.78 5.65
C PHE A 5 -9.42 -4.24 6.35
N PHE A 6 -9.47 -4.17 7.68
CA PHE A 6 -8.31 -3.79 8.49
C PHE A 6 -7.77 -5.04 9.17
N GLU A 7 -6.47 -5.30 9.01
CA GLU A 7 -5.76 -6.33 9.77
C GLU A 7 -5.71 -5.95 11.27
N ASP A 8 -5.55 -6.96 12.14
CA ASP A 8 -5.66 -6.77 13.60
C ASP A 8 -4.65 -5.75 14.16
N ALA A 9 -3.43 -5.67 13.61
CA ALA A 9 -2.47 -4.67 14.04
C ALA A 9 -2.95 -3.25 13.69
N TRP A 10 -3.50 -3.05 12.48
CA TRP A 10 -4.07 -1.77 12.08
C TRP A 10 -5.21 -1.33 12.98
N ASN A 11 -6.13 -2.23 13.33
CA ASN A 11 -7.24 -1.88 14.21
C ASN A 11 -6.79 -1.43 15.61
N ARG A 12 -5.61 -1.87 16.07
CA ARG A 12 -5.09 -1.52 17.39
C ARG A 12 -4.27 -0.24 17.42
N THR A 13 -3.62 0.12 16.30
CA THR A 13 -2.63 1.20 16.27
C THR A 13 -3.04 2.41 15.45
N ILE A 14 -4.08 2.31 14.62
CA ILE A 14 -4.52 3.43 13.77
C ILE A 14 -5.23 4.50 14.60
N ASN A 15 -4.87 5.76 14.38
CA ASN A 15 -5.60 6.90 14.95
C ASN A 15 -6.84 7.25 14.09
N ASP A 16 -7.69 8.14 14.60
CA ASP A 16 -8.94 8.50 13.91
C ASP A 16 -8.69 9.24 12.59
N GLU A 17 -7.65 10.08 12.51
CA GLU A 17 -7.30 10.84 11.32
C GLU A 17 -6.86 9.91 10.16
N ASP A 18 -5.94 8.98 10.44
CA ASP A 18 -5.48 7.98 9.47
C ASP A 18 -6.63 7.09 9.01
N ARG A 19 -7.57 6.76 9.90
CA ARG A 19 -8.75 5.96 9.56
C ARG A 19 -9.65 6.71 8.59
N LEU A 20 -9.91 8.00 8.84
CA LEU A 20 -10.71 8.84 7.96
C LEU A 20 -10.10 8.97 6.56
N ASP A 21 -8.77 9.16 6.49
CA ASP A 21 -8.07 9.25 5.21
C ASP A 21 -8.18 7.93 4.43
N ILE A 22 -7.98 6.79 5.09
CA ILE A 22 -8.12 5.46 4.49
C ILE A 22 -9.54 5.24 3.97
N GLU A 23 -10.57 5.54 4.77
CA GLU A 23 -11.97 5.35 4.38
C GLU A 23 -12.34 6.26 3.21
N LYS A 24 -11.88 7.52 3.23
CA LYS A 24 -12.10 8.47 2.14
C LYS A 24 -11.43 8.02 0.84
N THR A 25 -10.17 7.62 0.90
CA THR A 25 -9.46 7.10 -0.29
C THR A 25 -10.14 5.83 -0.80
N PHE A 26 -10.55 4.92 0.09
CA PHE A 26 -11.28 3.72 -0.30
C PHE A 26 -12.59 4.05 -1.02
N GLU A 27 -13.40 4.98 -0.51
CA GLU A 27 -14.65 5.38 -1.15
C GLU A 27 -14.44 5.96 -2.56
N GLN A 28 -13.31 6.65 -2.78
CA GLN A 28 -12.94 7.22 -4.06
C GLN A 28 -12.43 6.16 -5.05
N THR A 29 -11.66 5.17 -4.60
CA THR A 29 -10.97 4.22 -5.49
C THR A 29 -11.59 2.83 -5.58
N LYS A 30 -12.58 2.49 -4.74
CA LYS A 30 -13.20 1.15 -4.70
C LYS A 30 -13.90 0.70 -5.99
N LYS A 31 -14.09 1.59 -6.95
CA LYS A 31 -14.71 1.31 -8.27
C LYS A 31 -13.71 1.41 -9.43
N ASP A 32 -12.53 1.97 -9.19
CA ASP A 32 -11.51 2.19 -10.20
C ASP A 32 -10.59 0.99 -10.25
N ALA A 33 -10.94 -0.02 -11.06
CA ALA A 33 -10.05 -1.16 -11.22
C ALA A 33 -10.19 -2.00 -12.47
N ASP A 34 -9.02 -2.26 -13.03
CA ASP A 34 -8.71 -3.45 -13.82
C ASP A 34 -8.77 -4.72 -12.96
N ASP A 35 -9.01 -5.85 -13.62
CA ASP A 35 -9.03 -7.17 -12.99
C ASP A 35 -7.63 -7.48 -12.42
N GLY A 36 -7.46 -7.44 -11.08
CA GLY A 36 -6.15 -7.71 -10.46
C GLY A 36 -5.92 -7.08 -9.08
N VAL A 37 -4.65 -7.03 -8.68
CA VAL A 37 -4.17 -6.35 -7.47
C VAL A 37 -3.62 -4.98 -7.83
N SER A 38 -4.07 -3.94 -7.13
CA SER A 38 -3.59 -2.56 -7.33
C SER A 38 -3.23 -1.88 -6.01
N PHE A 39 -2.40 -0.85 -6.11
CA PHE A 39 -1.91 -0.09 -4.96
C PHE A 39 -2.29 1.38 -5.15
N VAL A 40 -2.96 1.95 -4.17
CA VAL A 40 -3.29 3.38 -4.12
C VAL A 40 -2.53 4.00 -2.95
N PRO A 41 -1.46 4.76 -3.19
CA PRO A 41 -0.74 5.45 -2.14
C PRO A 41 -1.64 6.47 -1.44
N ILE A 42 -1.61 6.47 -0.12
CA ILE A 42 -2.32 7.45 0.72
C ILE A 42 -1.34 8.53 1.17
N ARG A 43 -0.18 8.12 1.68
CA ARG A 43 0.85 9.03 2.20
C ARG A 43 2.22 8.36 2.27
N SER A 44 3.24 9.19 2.39
CA SER A 44 4.59 8.78 2.71
C SER A 44 5.14 9.55 3.92
N ALA A 45 6.00 8.90 4.69
CA ALA A 45 6.67 9.47 5.85
C ALA A 45 8.11 8.96 5.96
N VAL A 46 8.95 9.67 6.71
CA VAL A 46 10.32 9.23 7.00
C VAL A 46 10.45 9.03 8.52
N ASN A 47 10.94 7.87 8.93
CA ASN A 47 11.19 7.60 10.35
C ASN A 47 12.58 8.11 10.80
N HIS A 48 12.86 7.96 12.10
CA HIS A 48 14.16 8.34 12.69
C HIS A 48 15.36 7.54 12.16
N ARG A 49 15.14 6.41 11.47
CA ARG A 49 16.19 5.60 10.82
C ARG A 49 16.43 6.00 9.36
N ASN A 50 15.77 7.07 8.90
CA ASN A 50 15.77 7.50 7.50
C ASN A 50 15.18 6.44 6.55
N ASP A 51 14.28 5.59 7.04
CA ASP A 51 13.50 4.69 6.20
C ASP A 51 12.31 5.47 5.62
N LEU A 52 11.97 5.19 4.37
CA LEU A 52 10.75 5.69 3.73
C LEU A 52 9.60 4.73 4.01
N LEU A 53 8.55 5.25 4.63
CA LEU A 53 7.32 4.53 4.92
C LEU A 53 6.27 4.98 3.90
N VAL A 54 5.71 4.05 3.14
CA VAL A 54 4.65 4.33 2.17
C VAL A 54 3.39 3.59 2.58
N THR A 55 2.38 4.33 3.04
CA THR A 55 1.06 3.78 3.38
C THR A 55 0.18 3.78 2.14
N THR A 56 -0.40 2.63 1.82
CA THR A 56 -1.21 2.41 0.62
C THR A 56 -2.43 1.57 0.93
N LEU A 57 -3.51 1.78 0.17
CA LEU A 57 -4.56 0.78 0.01
C LEU A 57 -4.12 -0.25 -1.02
N ILE A 58 -4.08 -1.51 -0.61
CA ILE A 58 -3.94 -2.64 -1.50
C ILE A 58 -5.35 -3.12 -1.83
N HIS A 59 -5.73 -3.02 -3.09
CA HIS A 59 -6.99 -3.55 -3.55
C HIS A 59 -6.78 -4.93 -4.17
N ASN A 60 -7.58 -5.91 -3.76
CA ASN A 60 -7.74 -7.16 -4.48
C ASN A 60 -9.07 -7.15 -5.24
N PHE A 61 -9.03 -6.84 -6.53
CA PHE A 61 -10.21 -6.87 -7.39
C PHE A 61 -10.53 -8.24 -7.95
N GLN A 62 -9.73 -9.26 -7.63
CA GLN A 62 -9.97 -10.62 -8.10
C GLN A 62 -11.12 -11.28 -7.32
N SER A 63 -11.69 -12.32 -7.92
CA SER A 63 -12.70 -13.18 -7.27
C SER A 63 -12.09 -14.22 -6.33
N GLU A 64 -10.75 -14.29 -6.29
CA GLU A 64 -9.97 -15.20 -5.45
C GLU A 64 -9.11 -14.40 -4.47
N ALA A 65 -8.61 -15.06 -3.43
CA ALA A 65 -7.67 -14.45 -2.49
C ALA A 65 -6.33 -14.18 -3.18
N ALA A 66 -5.71 -13.05 -2.86
CA ALA A 66 -4.36 -12.72 -3.32
C ALA A 66 -3.36 -13.04 -2.21
N ASP A 67 -2.44 -13.96 -2.51
CA ASP A 67 -1.29 -14.23 -1.67
C ASP A 67 -0.17 -13.25 -2.04
N LEU A 68 0.11 -12.32 -1.12
CA LEU A 68 1.16 -11.33 -1.27
C LEU A 68 2.25 -11.53 -0.19
N THR A 69 2.38 -12.75 0.35
CA THR A 69 3.37 -13.03 1.39
C THR A 69 4.80 -12.92 0.94
N ASN A 70 5.06 -13.13 -0.34
CA ASN A 70 6.37 -12.99 -0.94
C ASN A 70 6.23 -12.22 -2.26
N ILE A 71 6.42 -10.91 -2.20
CA ILE A 71 6.20 -10.01 -3.34
C ILE A 71 7.41 -9.14 -3.59
N ASN A 72 7.70 -8.93 -4.86
CA ASN A 72 8.62 -7.88 -5.28
C ASN A 72 7.82 -6.58 -5.45
N ILE A 73 8.07 -5.58 -4.62
CA ILE A 73 7.44 -4.26 -4.73
C ILE A 73 8.40 -3.28 -5.38
N GLN A 74 7.92 -2.63 -6.43
CA GLN A 74 8.60 -1.54 -7.12
C GLN A 74 8.02 -0.20 -6.71
N LEU A 75 8.90 0.71 -6.30
CA LEU A 75 8.58 2.09 -5.97
C LEU A 75 8.91 2.98 -7.17
N PHE A 76 7.94 3.79 -7.59
CA PHE A 76 8.09 4.75 -8.67
C PHE A 76 7.84 6.18 -8.17
N GLN A 77 8.59 7.12 -8.72
CA GLN A 77 8.42 8.56 -8.51
C GLN A 77 8.51 9.24 -9.88
N GLU A 78 7.52 10.06 -10.25
CA GLU A 78 7.42 10.65 -11.61
C GLU A 78 7.57 9.63 -12.75
N ASN A 79 6.97 8.45 -12.58
CA ASN A 79 7.07 7.32 -13.52
C ASN A 79 8.49 6.72 -13.68
N LYS A 80 9.47 7.17 -12.89
CA LYS A 80 10.80 6.56 -12.82
C LYS A 80 10.84 5.55 -11.67
N GLN A 81 11.31 4.34 -11.95
CA GLN A 81 11.54 3.35 -10.90
C GLN A 81 12.70 3.82 -10.02
N ILE A 82 12.43 3.95 -8.72
CA ILE A 82 13.39 4.38 -7.71
C ILE A 82 14.04 3.16 -7.06
N THR A 83 13.25 2.14 -6.73
CA THR A 83 13.76 0.89 -6.15
C THR A 83 12.81 -0.28 -6.42
N SER A 84 13.34 -1.49 -6.25
CA SER A 84 12.61 -2.75 -6.24
C SER A 84 13.07 -3.53 -5.03
N GLN A 85 12.15 -3.98 -4.19
CA GLN A 85 12.47 -4.68 -2.94
C GLN A 85 11.59 -5.93 -2.82
N GLN A 86 12.22 -7.06 -2.54
CA GLN A 86 11.52 -8.25 -2.11
C GLN A 86 11.01 -8.06 -0.67
N ILE A 87 9.72 -8.27 -0.47
CA ILE A 87 9.05 -8.21 0.82
C ILE A 87 8.53 -9.59 1.15
N GLU A 88 8.95 -10.10 2.31
CA GLU A 88 8.39 -11.30 2.93
C GLU A 88 7.55 -10.89 4.14
N GLU A 89 6.23 -11.06 4.04
CA GLU A 89 5.28 -10.72 5.09
C GLU A 89 4.15 -11.74 5.16
N THR A 90 4.23 -12.64 6.13
CA THR A 90 3.26 -13.73 6.34
C THR A 90 1.81 -13.27 6.56
N ARG A 91 1.59 -12.01 6.94
CA ARG A 91 0.24 -11.45 7.18
C ARG A 91 -0.39 -10.84 5.93
N LEU A 92 0.37 -10.66 4.85
CA LEU A 92 -0.09 -9.95 3.65
C LEU A 92 -0.87 -10.89 2.73
N HIS A 93 -1.99 -11.41 3.23
CA HIS A 93 -2.97 -12.16 2.46
C HIS A 93 -4.26 -11.35 2.36
N LEU A 94 -4.73 -11.12 1.14
CA LEU A 94 -5.97 -10.36 0.92
C LEU A 94 -7.08 -11.30 0.46
N PRO A 95 -8.21 -11.37 1.18
CA PRO A 95 -9.40 -12.05 0.69
C PRO A 95 -9.88 -11.52 -0.67
N ALA A 96 -10.72 -12.29 -1.34
CA ALA A 96 -11.35 -11.88 -2.59
C ALA A 96 -12.18 -10.59 -2.40
N LYS A 97 -12.08 -9.68 -3.36
CA LYS A 97 -12.85 -8.42 -3.39
C LYS A 97 -12.72 -7.59 -2.10
N THR A 98 -11.52 -7.53 -1.52
CA THR A 98 -11.23 -6.68 -0.37
C THR A 98 -10.12 -5.67 -0.64
N THR A 99 -10.19 -4.56 0.06
CA THR A 99 -9.14 -3.55 0.17
C THR A 99 -8.54 -3.61 1.56
N MET A 100 -7.22 -3.57 1.67
CA MET A 100 -6.53 -3.55 2.97
C MET A 100 -5.47 -2.44 2.99
N PRO A 101 -5.42 -1.61 4.05
CA PRO A 101 -4.32 -0.67 4.22
C PRO A 101 -3.03 -1.43 4.58
N TRP A 102 -1.91 -0.98 4.04
CA TRP A 102 -0.59 -1.52 4.34
C TRP A 102 0.47 -0.44 4.28
N THR A 103 1.49 -0.55 5.12
CA THR A 103 2.67 0.32 5.07
C THR A 103 3.89 -0.47 4.65
N PHE A 104 4.43 -0.14 3.48
CA PHE A 104 5.72 -0.66 3.04
C PHE A 104 6.85 0.18 3.61
N ILE A 105 7.91 -0.48 4.07
CA ILE A 105 9.10 0.17 4.62
C ILE A 105 10.27 -0.07 3.66
N PHE A 106 10.80 1.03 3.12
CA PHE A 106 11.97 1.05 2.25
C PHE A 106 13.18 1.59 3.03
N PRO A 107 14.12 0.73 3.45
CA PRO A 107 15.20 1.14 4.34
C PRO A 107 16.15 2.15 3.70
N LYS A 108 16.58 3.15 4.46
CA LYS A 108 17.54 4.20 4.03
C LYS A 108 17.09 5.03 2.81
N MET A 109 15.82 4.99 2.44
CA MET A 109 15.25 5.71 1.29
C MET A 109 14.60 7.05 1.68
N GLY A 110 14.79 7.54 2.90
CA GLY A 110 14.14 8.76 3.40
C GLY A 110 14.43 10.02 2.58
N HIS A 111 15.59 10.08 1.91
CA HIS A 111 15.96 11.19 1.02
C HIS A 111 15.10 11.28 -0.25
N GLU A 112 14.48 10.18 -0.66
CA GLU A 112 13.59 10.14 -1.82
C GLU A 112 12.17 10.65 -1.48
N ASN A 113 11.88 10.88 -0.20
CA ASN A 113 10.58 11.43 0.20
C ASN A 113 10.49 12.91 -0.19
N ASN A 114 9.88 13.19 -1.34
CA ASN A 114 9.54 14.54 -1.76
C ASN A 114 8.02 14.72 -1.73
N SER A 115 7.51 15.48 -0.76
CA SER A 115 6.09 15.73 -0.58
C SER A 115 5.40 16.37 -1.79
N ASN A 116 6.16 16.96 -2.73
CA ASN A 116 5.63 17.55 -3.95
C ASN A 116 5.53 16.55 -5.11
N VAL A 117 5.92 15.29 -4.90
CA VAL A 117 6.04 14.32 -5.98
C VAL A 117 5.20 13.08 -5.71
N SER A 118 4.39 12.71 -6.69
CA SER A 118 3.55 11.52 -6.62
C SER A 118 4.40 10.25 -6.63
N ILE A 119 4.22 9.45 -5.59
CA ILE A 119 4.74 8.08 -5.49
C ILE A 119 3.70 7.12 -6.07
N SER A 120 4.15 6.04 -6.69
CA SER A 120 3.29 4.89 -7.04
C SER A 120 4.00 3.56 -6.78
N LEU A 121 3.21 2.52 -6.51
CA LEU A 121 3.69 1.17 -6.21
C LEU A 121 3.17 0.18 -7.25
N LYS A 122 4.01 -0.77 -7.64
CA LYS A 122 3.65 -1.87 -8.55
C LYS A 122 4.28 -3.17 -8.09
N ILE A 123 3.66 -4.30 -8.40
CA ILE A 123 4.29 -5.61 -8.29
C ILE A 123 5.31 -5.74 -9.43
N GLY A 124 6.56 -6.02 -9.07
CA GLY A 124 7.62 -6.36 -10.02
C GLY A 124 7.39 -7.76 -10.60
N ARG A 125 7.54 -7.88 -11.91
CA ARG A 125 7.57 -9.17 -12.62
C ARG A 125 8.94 -9.83 -12.52
#